data_AF-A0A127PH06-F1
#
_entry.id   AF-A0A127PH06-F1
#
_cell.length_a   1.000
_cell.length_b   1.000
_cell.length_c   1.000
_cell.angle_alpha   90.00
_cell.angle_beta   90.00
_cell.angle_gamma   90.00
#
_symmetry.space_group_name_H-M   'P 1'
#
loop_
_entity.id
_entity.type
_entity.pdbx_description
1 polymer ?
#
loop_
_entity_poly.entity_id
_entity_poly.type
_entity_poly.pdbx_seq_one_letter_code
_entity_poly.pdbx_strand_id
1 'polypeptide(L)'
;MSVQLENCLNNEYLKKIEALAALSLYGQNVKIAIHHIVKDACSFAANQAGDPTMHLLAFKGRLTELAKRTHPSMPGYIKTLEYAASLVVVQQARSLRT
;
A
#
# COMPACT_ATOMS: atom_id res chain seq x y z
N MET A 1 -19.16 8.21 2.89
CA MET A 1 -18.28 7.74 3.97
C MET A 1 -17.56 8.96 4.56
N SER A 2 -17.26 9.04 5.86
CA SER A 2 -16.56 10.22 6.39
C SER A 2 -15.06 10.15 6.07
N VAL A 3 -14.45 11.29 5.76
CA VAL A 3 -13.00 11.40 5.45
C VAL A 3 -12.12 10.82 6.55
N GLN A 4 -12.60 10.84 7.81
CA GLN A 4 -11.90 10.24 8.94
C GLN A 4 -11.87 8.70 8.89
N LEU A 5 -12.95 8.06 8.45
CA LEU A 5 -13.01 6.60 8.33
C LEU A 5 -12.07 6.09 7.23
N GLU A 6 -12.04 6.78 6.08
CA GLU A 6 -11.12 6.48 4.98
C GLU A 6 -9.65 6.63 5.40
N ASN A 7 -9.34 7.64 6.22
CA ASN A 7 -7.99 7.85 6.76
C ASN A 7 -7.58 6.76 7.76
N CYS A 8 -8.50 6.29 8.61
CA CYS A 8 -8.25 5.19 9.54
C CYS A 8 -7.93 3.88 8.81
N LEU A 9 -8.69 3.55 7.76
CA LEU A 9 -8.48 2.32 6.99
C LEU A 9 -7.19 2.35 6.16
N ASN A 10 -6.84 3.52 5.58
CA ASN A 10 -5.53 3.71 4.96
C ASN A 10 -4.38 3.49 5.95
N ASN A 11 -4.56 3.90 7.20
CA ASN A 11 -3.57 3.68 8.24
C ASN A 11 -3.46 2.19 8.62
N GLU A 12 -4.56 1.46 8.60
CA GLU A 12 -4.56 0.02 8.86
C GLU A 12 -3.81 -0.76 7.77
N TYR A 13 -4.10 -0.49 6.49
CA TYR A 13 -3.38 -1.13 5.37
C TYR A 13 -1.90 -0.78 5.38
N LEU A 14 -1.56 0.48 5.70
CA LEU A 14 -0.17 0.92 5.84
C LEU A 14 0.55 0.11 6.94
N LYS A 15 -0.02 0.01 8.14
CA LYS A 15 0.56 -0.77 9.25
C LYS A 15 0.77 -2.25 8.90
N LYS A 16 -0.17 -2.86 8.17
CA LYS A 16 -0.02 -4.26 7.70
C LYS A 16 1.17 -4.40 6.76
N ILE A 17 1.36 -3.45 5.84
CA ILE A 17 2.50 -3.42 4.93
C ILE A 17 3.81 -3.17 5.70
N GLU A 18 3.83 -2.26 6.68
CA GLU A 18 4.99 -2.00 7.53
C GLU A 18 5.42 -3.24 8.32
N ALA A 19 4.46 -3.99 8.88
CA ALA A 19 4.73 -5.24 9.57
C ALA A 19 5.39 -6.27 8.64
N LEU A 20 4.88 -6.42 7.42
CA LEU A 20 5.48 -7.30 6.41
C LEU A 20 6.86 -6.80 5.93
N ALA A 21 7.04 -5.49 5.81
CA ALA A 21 8.33 -4.90 5.48
C ALA A 21 9.37 -5.16 6.59
N ALA A 22 8.95 -5.15 7.86
CA ALA A 22 9.82 -5.57 8.96
C ALA A 22 10.21 -7.05 8.86
N LEU A 23 9.27 -7.93 8.48
CA LEU A 23 9.56 -9.36 8.27
C LEU A 23 10.52 -9.61 7.10
N SER A 24 10.52 -8.76 6.06
CA SER A 24 11.46 -8.91 4.94
C SER A 24 12.91 -8.64 5.33
N LEU A 25 13.16 -7.90 6.41
CA LEU A 25 14.51 -7.71 6.98
C LEU A 25 15.12 -9.02 7.50
N TYR A 26 14.27 -9.99 7.86
CA TYR A 26 14.67 -11.33 8.32
C TYR A 26 14.67 -12.37 7.19
N GLY A 27 14.60 -11.93 5.92
CA GLY A 27 14.64 -12.82 4.75
C GLY A 27 13.30 -13.49 4.41
N GLN A 28 12.19 -13.13 5.09
CA GLN A 28 10.89 -13.66 4.74
C GLN A 28 10.40 -13.14 3.38
N ASN A 29 9.86 -14.03 2.56
CA ASN A 29 9.22 -13.64 1.30
C ASN A 29 7.79 -13.16 1.56
N VAL A 30 7.61 -11.84 1.54
CA VAL A 30 6.33 -11.19 1.83
C VAL A 30 5.55 -10.77 0.59
N LYS A 31 6.04 -11.07 -0.63
CA LYS A 31 5.46 -10.55 -1.88
C LYS A 31 3.99 -10.91 -2.08
N ILE A 32 3.60 -12.15 -1.76
CA ILE A 32 2.22 -12.62 -1.91
C ILE A 32 1.30 -11.90 -0.91
N ALA A 33 1.71 -11.82 0.35
CA ALA A 33 0.94 -11.14 1.40
C ALA A 33 0.74 -9.65 1.08
N ILE A 34 1.79 -8.97 0.60
CA ILE A 34 1.71 -7.58 0.13
C ILE A 34 0.71 -7.44 -1.03
N HIS A 35 0.71 -8.39 -1.97
CA HIS A 35 -0.24 -8.37 -3.08
C HIS A 35 -1.69 -8.40 -2.58
N HIS A 36 -2.01 -9.30 -1.65
CA HIS A 36 -3.36 -9.39 -1.08
C HIS A 36 -3.77 -8.10 -0.36
N ILE A 37 -2.91 -7.53 0.47
CA ILE A 37 -3.21 -6.28 1.18
C ILE A 37 -3.47 -5.13 0.22
N VAL A 38 -2.64 -4.98 -0.82
CA VAL A 38 -2.83 -3.91 -1.81
C VAL A 38 -4.10 -4.14 -2.62
N LYS A 39 -4.42 -5.39 -2.97
CA LYS A 39 -5.68 -5.74 -3.64
C LYS A 39 -6.89 -5.39 -2.78
N ASP A 40 -6.84 -5.67 -1.49
CA ASP A 40 -7.93 -5.33 -0.55
C ASP A 40 -8.09 -3.82 -0.42
N ALA A 41 -6.99 -3.07 -0.29
CA ALA A 41 -7.00 -1.61 -0.26
C ALA A 41 -7.60 -1.01 -1.55
N CYS A 42 -7.24 -1.56 -2.72
CA CYS A 42 -7.81 -1.14 -4.00
C CYS A 42 -9.30 -1.47 -4.11
N SER A 43 -9.71 -2.65 -3.65
CA SER A 43 -11.11 -3.07 -3.66
C SER A 43 -11.94 -2.21 -2.70
N PHE A 44 -11.41 -1.86 -1.53
CA PHE A 44 -12.04 -0.94 -0.61
C PHE A 44 -12.23 0.43 -1.26
N ALA A 45 -11.17 1.01 -1.84
CA ALA A 45 -11.25 2.31 -2.50
C ALA A 45 -12.32 2.33 -3.60
N ALA A 46 -12.36 1.30 -4.45
CA ALA A 46 -13.32 1.22 -5.55
C ALA A 46 -14.79 1.16 -5.08
N ASN A 47 -15.06 0.48 -3.95
CA ASN A 47 -16.43 0.24 -3.49
C ASN A 47 -16.93 1.26 -2.46
N GLN A 48 -16.03 1.89 -1.71
CA GLN A 48 -16.37 2.58 -0.47
C GLN A 48 -15.79 3.99 -0.34
N ALA A 49 -14.76 4.34 -1.11
CA ALA A 49 -14.19 5.69 -1.06
C ALA A 49 -15.04 6.69 -1.85
N GLY A 50 -15.16 7.92 -1.33
CA GLY A 50 -15.84 9.01 -2.04
C GLY A 50 -15.12 9.40 -3.34
N ASP A 51 -13.79 9.34 -3.34
CA ASP A 51 -12.96 9.47 -4.54
C ASP A 51 -11.89 8.36 -4.54
N PRO A 52 -12.13 7.25 -5.26
CA PRO A 52 -11.20 6.12 -5.32
C PRO A 52 -9.81 6.50 -5.84
N THR A 53 -9.75 7.46 -6.77
CA THR A 53 -8.48 7.87 -7.41
C THR A 53 -7.62 8.65 -6.42
N MET A 54 -8.21 9.66 -5.77
CA MET A 54 -7.52 10.44 -4.75
C MET A 54 -7.12 9.58 -3.55
N HIS A 55 -7.98 8.64 -3.14
CA HIS A 55 -7.70 7.72 -2.05
C HIS A 55 -6.47 6.85 -2.34
N LEU A 56 -6.42 6.23 -3.51
CA LEU A 56 -5.30 5.36 -3.90
C LEU A 56 -4.02 6.16 -4.18
N LEU A 57 -4.14 7.38 -4.70
CA LEU A 57 -3.00 8.29 -4.87
C LEU A 57 -2.39 8.66 -3.52
N ALA A 58 -3.22 8.99 -2.52
CA ALA A 58 -2.76 9.27 -1.16
C ALA A 58 -2.10 8.05 -0.51
N PHE A 59 -2.68 6.86 -0.69
CA PHE A 59 -2.11 5.61 -0.18
C PHE A 59 -0.73 5.30 -0.80
N LYS A 60 -0.62 5.40 -2.13
CA LYS A 60 0.67 5.29 -2.84
C LYS A 60 1.68 6.34 -2.36
N GLY A 61 1.24 7.57 -2.18
CA GLY A 61 2.06 8.68 -1.69
C GLY A 61 2.70 8.35 -0.34
N ARG A 62 1.89 7.86 0.61
CA ARG A 62 2.37 7.43 1.93
C ARG A 62 3.40 6.31 1.86
N LEU A 63 3.17 5.28 1.05
CA LEU A 63 4.12 4.18 0.85
C LEU A 63 5.46 4.69 0.29
N THR A 64 5.40 5.57 -0.70
CA THR A 64 6.58 6.16 -1.34
C THR A 64 7.36 7.05 -0.36
N GLU A 65 6.65 7.87 0.41
CA GLU A 65 7.26 8.74 1.41
C GLU A 65 7.91 7.95 2.53
N LEU A 66 7.25 6.87 3.00
CA LEU A 66 7.82 6.00 4.01
C LEU A 66 9.11 5.34 3.50
N ALA A 67 9.12 4.82 2.26
CA ALA A 67 10.31 4.23 1.65
C ALA A 67 11.50 5.21 1.59
N LYS A 68 11.23 6.49 1.27
CA LYS A 68 12.24 7.55 1.24
C LYS A 68 12.79 7.90 2.63
N ARG A 69 11.97 7.78 3.67
CA ARG A 69 12.36 8.07 5.06
C ARG A 69 13.03 6.89 5.75
N THR A 70 12.83 5.67 5.25
CA THR A 70 13.50 4.47 5.77
C THR A 70 15.02 4.58 5.59
N HIS A 71 15.76 4.19 6.62
CA HIS A 71 17.22 4.23 6.59
C HIS A 71 17.79 3.32 5.47
N PRO A 72 18.79 3.76 4.69
CA PRO A 72 19.35 2.99 3.57
C PRO A 72 19.89 1.59 3.93
N SER A 73 20.22 1.35 5.20
CA SER A 73 20.64 0.03 5.69
C SER A 73 19.52 -1.01 5.76
N MET A 74 18.28 -0.64 5.42
CA MET A 74 17.10 -1.51 5.41
C MET A 74 16.59 -1.75 3.98
N PRO A 75 17.42 -2.24 3.03
CA PRO A 75 17.04 -2.33 1.62
C PRO A 75 15.87 -3.30 1.40
N GLY A 76 15.73 -4.34 2.24
CA GLY A 76 14.58 -5.25 2.19
C GLY A 76 13.27 -4.57 2.54
N TYR A 77 13.28 -3.65 3.51
CA TYR A 77 12.11 -2.87 3.91
C TYR A 77 11.72 -1.87 2.82
N ILE A 78 12.70 -1.10 2.32
CA ILE A 78 12.53 -0.13 1.23
C ILE A 78 11.90 -0.80 0.00
N LYS A 79 12.48 -1.92 -0.46
CA LYS A 79 11.98 -2.66 -1.62
C LYS A 79 10.56 -3.19 -1.41
N THR A 80 10.20 -3.58 -0.19
CA THR A 80 8.83 -4.03 0.11
C THR A 80 7.83 -2.88 -0.03
N LEU A 81 8.16 -1.69 0.47
CA LEU A 81 7.32 -0.50 0.34
C LEU A 81 7.17 -0.03 -1.10
N GLU A 82 8.28 0.03 -1.84
CA GLU A 82 8.28 0.38 -3.26
C GLU A 82 7.48 -0.63 -4.09
N TYR A 83 7.61 -1.92 -3.78
CA TYR A 83 6.82 -2.97 -4.39
C TYR A 83 5.32 -2.77 -4.13
N ALA A 84 4.92 -2.51 -2.88
CA ALA A 84 3.53 -2.21 -2.55
C ALA A 84 3.00 -0.99 -3.33
N ALA A 85 3.78 0.09 -3.41
CA ALA A 85 3.42 1.30 -4.16
C ALA A 85 3.26 1.02 -5.67
N SER A 86 4.10 0.16 -6.25
CA SER A 86 4.01 -0.25 -7.66
C SER A 86 2.72 -1.03 -7.94
N LEU A 87 2.28 -1.88 -7.01
CA LEU A 87 1.06 -2.67 -7.16
C LEU A 87 -0.20 -1.80 -7.18
N VAL A 88 -0.22 -0.69 -6.43
CA VAL A 88 -1.34 0.26 -6.46
C VAL A 88 -1.55 0.80 -7.88
N VAL A 89 -0.46 1.12 -8.61
CA VAL A 89 -0.52 1.59 -10.00
C VAL A 89 -1.06 0.50 -10.93
N VAL A 90 -0.57 -0.73 -10.77
CA VAL A 90 -1.01 -1.88 -11.59
C VAL A 90 -2.51 -2.15 -11.39
N GLN A 91 -3.00 -2.06 -10.15
CA GLN A 91 -4.40 -2.34 -9.85
C GLN A 91 -5.33 -1.22 -10.33
N GLN A 92 -4.91 0.05 -10.25
CA GLN A 92 -5.64 1.15 -10.89
C GLN A 92 -5.77 0.95 -12.40
N ALA A 93 -4.66 0.58 -13.07
CA ALA A 93 -4.67 0.36 -14.52
C ALA A 93 -5.57 -0.80 -14.96
N ARG A 94 -5.74 -1.82 -14.11
CA ARG A 94 -6.68 -2.92 -14.35
C ARG A 94 -8.14 -2.50 -14.19
N SER A 95 -8.45 -1.64 -13.22
CA SER A 95 -9.81 -1.14 -12.98
C SER A 95 -10.37 -0.26 -14.10
N LEU A 96 -9.52 0.32 -14.95
CA LEU A 96 -9.93 1.15 -16.09
C LEU A 96 -10.24 0.35 -17.38
N ARG A 97 -10.02 -0.97 -17.37
CA ARG A 97 -10.18 -1.85 -18.55
C ARG A 97 -11.40 -2.78 -18.47
N THR A 98 -12.20 -2.67 -17.42
CA THR A 98 -13.44 -3.41 -17.17
C THR A 98 -14.60 -2.45 -17.07
#